data_AF-A0A0P9UCR8-F1
#
_entry.id   AF-A0A0P9UCR8-F1
#
_cell.length_a   1.000
_cell.length_b   1.000
_cell.length_c   1.000
_cell.angle_alpha   90.00
_cell.angle_beta   90.00
_cell.angle_gamma   90.00
#
_symmetry.space_group_name_H-M   'P 1'
#
loop_
_entity.id
_entity.type
_entity.pdbx_description
1 polymer ?
#
loop_
_entity_poly.entity_id
_entity_poly.type
_entity_poly.pdbx_seq_one_letter_code
_entity_poly.pdbx_strand_id
1 'polypeptide(L)'
;MKKTLALISLTALFPGAWAHADSAYINYRHQYAESTRMHADRVKFGSRLDSGWGFEGELKYKTAGDRQDVAFDNTVGNGHELTVSYQYRLDEKWLLTPSFALESIEKSTAI
;
A
#
# COMPACT_ATOMS: atom_id res chain seq x y z
N MET A 1 38.34 23.97 -35.00
CA MET A 1 37.11 23.19 -35.26
C MET A 1 36.27 23.20 -33.98
N LYS A 2 35.15 23.94 -34.01
CA LYS A 2 34.24 24.11 -32.88
C LYS A 2 33.38 22.85 -32.77
N LYS A 3 33.38 22.17 -31.63
CA LYS A 3 32.38 21.15 -31.28
C LYS A 3 31.63 21.62 -30.05
N THR A 4 30.70 22.54 -30.27
CA THR A 4 29.68 22.89 -29.29
C THR A 4 28.62 21.79 -29.36
N LEU A 5 28.74 20.74 -28.54
CA LEU A 5 27.63 19.81 -28.36
C LEU A 5 26.65 20.44 -27.36
N ALA A 6 25.48 20.78 -27.88
CA ALA A 6 24.33 21.23 -27.14
C ALA A 6 23.93 20.18 -26.10
N LEU A 7 24.17 20.46 -24.82
CA LEU A 7 23.58 19.74 -23.69
C LEU A 7 22.41 20.57 -23.16
N ILE A 8 21.37 20.72 -23.97
CA ILE A 8 20.11 21.36 -23.58
C ILE A 8 19.00 20.45 -24.10
N SER A 9 18.51 19.53 -23.25
CA SER A 9 17.13 18.99 -23.33
C SER A 9 16.80 17.80 -22.40
N LEU A 10 17.40 17.67 -21.20
CA LEU A 10 16.87 16.70 -20.21
C LEU A 10 15.94 17.33 -19.15
N THR A 11 15.84 18.66 -19.11
CA THR A 11 15.03 19.39 -18.13
C THR A 11 13.57 19.65 -18.56
N ALA A 12 13.14 19.19 -19.74
CA ALA A 12 11.80 19.47 -20.28
C ALA A 12 10.76 18.34 -20.10
N LEU A 13 11.10 17.22 -19.43
CA LEU A 13 10.19 16.09 -19.23
C LEU A 13 9.54 16.01 -17.84
N PHE A 14 9.70 17.04 -17.00
CA PHE A 14 8.88 17.20 -15.80
C PHE A 14 7.97 18.41 -16.00
N PRO A 15 6.82 18.30 -16.71
CA PRO A 15 5.73 19.22 -16.41
C PRO A 15 5.51 19.11 -14.91
N GLY A 16 5.63 20.25 -14.22
CA GLY A 16 5.61 20.33 -12.77
C GLY A 16 4.45 19.50 -12.24
N ALA A 17 4.78 18.32 -11.69
CA ALA A 17 3.91 17.69 -10.73
C ALA A 17 3.91 18.66 -9.56
N TRP A 18 2.91 19.52 -9.49
CA TRP A 18 2.45 20.00 -8.21
C TRP A 18 2.02 18.74 -7.45
N ALA A 19 2.99 18.11 -6.79
CA ALA A 19 2.72 17.19 -5.72
C ALA A 19 2.15 18.07 -4.61
N HIS A 20 0.84 18.30 -4.67
CA HIS A 20 0.08 18.54 -3.47
C HIS A 20 0.45 17.37 -2.57
N ALA A 21 1.20 17.65 -1.51
CA ALA A 21 1.61 16.65 -0.54
C ALA A 21 0.37 16.28 0.29
N ASP A 22 -0.60 15.62 -0.35
CA ASP A 22 -1.56 14.79 0.37
C ASP A 22 -0.73 13.75 1.11
N SER A 23 -1.00 13.57 2.40
CA SER A 23 -0.22 12.69 3.29
C SER A 23 -0.38 11.23 2.85
N ALA A 24 0.32 10.83 1.80
CA ALA A 24 0.44 9.47 1.37
C ALA A 24 1.35 8.73 2.34
N TYR A 25 1.02 7.47 2.61
CA TYR A 25 1.79 6.63 3.51
C TYR A 25 2.02 5.24 2.92
N ILE A 26 3.08 4.61 3.40
CA ILE A 26 3.34 3.19 3.24
C ILE A 26 3.58 2.63 4.64
N ASN A 27 2.81 1.63 5.02
CA ASN A 27 2.85 0.92 6.28
C ASN A 27 3.18 -0.53 6.01
N TYR A 28 4.37 -0.95 6.42
CA TYR A 28 4.77 -2.35 6.43
C TYR A 28 4.58 -2.93 7.83
N ARG A 29 4.03 -4.15 7.90
CA ARG A 29 3.87 -4.92 9.14
C ARG A 29 4.27 -6.37 8.88
N HIS A 30 5.26 -6.85 9.64
CA HIS A 30 5.53 -8.27 9.84
C HIS A 30 4.82 -8.76 11.09
N GLN A 31 4.23 -9.95 11.04
CA GLN A 31 3.54 -10.59 12.16
C GLN A 31 3.96 -12.04 12.26
N TYR A 32 4.21 -12.51 13.49
CA TYR A 32 4.33 -13.91 13.83
C TYR A 32 3.15 -14.31 14.72
N ALA A 33 2.45 -15.38 14.37
CA ALA A 33 1.31 -15.89 15.13
C ALA A 33 1.70 -17.18 15.85
N GLU A 34 1.83 -17.13 17.18
CA GLU A 34 2.25 -18.27 18.00
C GLU A 34 1.33 -19.48 17.87
N SER A 35 0.01 -19.27 17.75
CA SER A 35 -0.97 -20.36 17.63
C SER A 35 -0.83 -21.18 16.36
N THR A 36 -0.38 -20.57 15.26
CA THR A 36 -0.16 -21.25 13.98
C THR A 36 1.32 -21.47 13.68
N ARG A 37 2.22 -20.84 14.44
CA ARG A 37 3.67 -20.78 14.21
C ARG A 37 4.04 -20.27 12.81
N MET A 38 3.19 -19.40 12.26
CA MET A 38 3.33 -18.85 10.91
C MET A 38 3.67 -17.36 10.93
N HIS A 39 4.44 -16.94 9.93
CA HIS A 39 4.73 -15.55 9.65
C HIS A 39 3.78 -14.99 8.58
N ALA A 40 3.46 -13.70 8.69
CA ALA A 40 2.66 -12.97 7.74
C ALA A 40 3.20 -11.55 7.55
N ASP A 41 3.14 -11.07 6.32
CA ASP A 41 3.59 -9.74 5.92
C ASP A 41 2.44 -8.97 5.29
N ARG A 42 2.38 -7.68 5.60
CA ARG A 42 1.37 -6.78 5.07
C ARG A 42 2.00 -5.47 4.65
N VAL A 43 1.72 -5.05 3.44
CA VAL A 43 2.05 -3.70 2.96
C VAL A 43 0.75 -2.97 2.70
N LYS A 44 0.43 -2.00 3.56
CA LYS A 44 -0.69 -1.09 3.36
C LYS A 44 -0.16 0.25 2.87
N PHE A 45 -0.79 0.82 1.86
CA PHE A 45 -0.47 2.15 1.37
C PHE A 45 -1.76 2.90 1.11
N GLY A 46 -1.69 4.22 1.14
CA GLY A 46 -2.87 5.02 0.88
C GLY A 46 -2.59 6.49 0.92
N SER A 47 -3.59 7.25 0.51
CA SER A 47 -3.58 8.70 0.58
C SER A 47 -4.98 9.22 0.93
N ARG A 48 -5.02 10.36 1.60
CA ARG A 48 -6.24 11.13 1.88
C ARG A 48 -6.08 12.48 1.20
N LEU A 49 -7.02 12.79 0.32
CA LEU A 49 -7.11 14.07 -0.35
C LEU A 49 -7.74 15.10 0.58
N ASP A 50 -7.41 16.38 0.41
CA ASP A 50 -8.09 17.52 1.06
C ASP A 50 -9.61 17.54 0.85
N SER A 51 -10.08 16.93 -0.25
CA SER A 51 -11.52 16.77 -0.54
C SER A 51 -12.23 15.79 0.41
N GLY A 52 -11.52 15.09 1.29
CA GLY A 52 -12.06 14.09 2.20
C GLY A 52 -12.04 12.67 1.65
N TRP A 53 -11.82 12.47 0.35
CA TRP A 53 -11.67 11.15 -0.25
C TRP A 53 -10.37 10.47 0.19
N GLY A 54 -10.47 9.23 0.67
CA GLY A 54 -9.33 8.38 1.00
C GLY A 54 -9.31 7.12 0.15
N PHE A 55 -8.12 6.76 -0.31
CA PHE A 55 -7.86 5.54 -1.08
C PHE A 55 -6.76 4.75 -0.39
N GLU A 56 -7.00 3.48 -0.14
CA GLU A 56 -6.04 2.59 0.50
C GLU A 56 -5.96 1.27 -0.27
N GLY A 57 -4.76 0.74 -0.40
CA GLY A 57 -4.47 -0.59 -0.89
C GLY A 57 -3.68 -1.37 0.14
N GLU A 58 -3.98 -2.65 0.26
CA GLU A 58 -3.31 -3.55 1.19
C GLU A 58 -2.96 -4.86 0.50
N LEU A 59 -1.68 -5.22 0.55
CA LEU A 59 -1.17 -6.50 0.06
C LEU A 59 -0.85 -7.39 1.25
N LYS A 60 -1.34 -8.63 1.24
CA LYS A 60 -1.21 -9.59 2.34
C LYS A 60 -0.45 -10.82 1.83
N TYR A 61 0.62 -11.17 2.52
CA TYR A 61 1.43 -12.36 2.27
C TYR A 61 1.58 -13.18 3.54
N LYS A 62 1.85 -14.47 3.39
CA LYS A 62 2.13 -15.38 4.50
C LYS A 62 3.15 -16.43 4.12
N THR A 63 3.83 -16.99 5.11
CA THR A 63 4.59 -18.23 4.93
C THR A 63 3.63 -19.40 4.70
N ALA A 64 4.03 -20.35 3.85
CA ALA A 64 3.32 -21.61 3.58
C ALA A 64 4.28 -22.81 3.63
N GLY A 65 3.77 -24.02 3.40
CA GLY A 65 4.53 -25.26 3.51
C GLY A 65 4.75 -25.75 4.95
N ASP A 66 5.55 -26.79 5.09
CA ASP A 66 5.67 -27.56 6.34
C ASP A 66 6.59 -26.94 7.39
N ARG A 67 7.45 -26.00 6.98
CA ARG A 67 8.44 -25.37 7.86
C ARG A 67 7.81 -24.25 8.68
N GLN A 68 7.74 -24.47 9.98
CA GLN A 68 7.23 -23.52 10.97
C GLN A 68 8.36 -22.73 11.63
N ASP A 69 8.04 -21.57 12.21
CA ASP A 69 8.98 -20.66 12.90
C ASP A 69 10.12 -20.12 12.03
N VAL A 70 9.94 -20.12 10.71
CA VAL A 70 10.90 -19.56 9.77
C VAL A 70 10.27 -18.37 9.05
N ALA A 71 10.80 -17.18 9.30
CA ALA A 71 10.36 -15.96 8.61
C ALA A 71 10.75 -16.01 7.13
N PHE A 72 9.86 -15.50 6.28
CA PHE A 72 10.04 -15.35 4.83
C PHE A 72 10.24 -16.67 4.05
N ASP A 73 10.10 -17.82 4.70
CA ASP A 73 10.10 -19.11 4.01
C ASP A 73 8.82 -19.29 3.20
N ASN A 74 8.95 -19.90 2.01
CA ASN A 74 7.86 -20.22 1.09
C ASN A 74 6.72 -19.19 1.10
N THR A 75 7.06 -17.91 0.86
CA THR A 75 6.13 -16.79 0.97
C THR A 75 5.11 -16.85 -0.16
N VAL A 76 3.83 -16.88 0.19
CA VAL A 76 2.71 -16.96 -0.74
C VAL A 76 1.74 -15.80 -0.56
N GLY A 77 1.02 -15.47 -1.63
CA GLY A 77 -0.10 -14.55 -1.56
C GLY A 77 -1.19 -15.05 -0.60
N ASN A 78 -1.67 -14.16 0.25
CA ASN A 78 -2.81 -14.40 1.15
C ASN A 78 -4.04 -13.57 0.76
N GLY A 79 -3.85 -12.59 -0.12
CA GLY A 79 -4.91 -11.74 -0.64
C GLY A 79 -4.48 -10.28 -0.75
N HIS A 80 -5.41 -9.46 -1.23
CA HIS A 80 -5.25 -8.03 -1.29
C HIS A 80 -6.60 -7.34 -1.06
N GLU A 81 -6.55 -6.12 -0.57
CA GLU A 81 -7.72 -5.33 -0.25
C GLU A 81 -7.59 -3.92 -0.80
N LEU A 82 -8.67 -3.40 -1.38
CA LEU A 82 -8.77 -2.03 -1.84
C LEU A 82 -9.91 -1.36 -1.08
N THR A 83 -9.61 -0.25 -0.41
CA THR A 83 -10.58 0.51 0.37
C THR A 83 -10.71 1.91 -0.18
N VAL A 84 -11.96 2.36 -0.36
CA VAL A 84 -12.31 3.75 -0.59
C VAL A 84 -13.09 4.27 0.61
N SER A 85 -12.81 5.50 1.02
CA SER A 85 -13.48 6.16 2.15
C SER A 85 -13.75 7.62 1.84
N TYR A 86 -14.71 8.22 2.55
CA TYR A 86 -14.95 9.66 2.48
C TYR A 86 -15.10 10.22 3.89
N GLN A 87 -14.38 11.28 4.23
CA GLN A 87 -14.50 11.96 5.51
C GLN A 87 -15.48 13.14 5.41
N TYR A 88 -16.65 12.97 6.03
CA TYR A 88 -17.66 14.01 6.15
C TYR A 88 -17.64 14.59 7.58
N ARG A 89 -17.26 15.86 7.70
CA ARG A 89 -17.24 16.57 8.99
C ARG A 89 -18.64 17.08 9.32
N LEU A 90 -19.20 16.59 10.43
CA LEU A 90 -20.51 17.03 10.92
C LEU A 90 -20.36 18.32 11.73
N ASP A 91 -19.35 18.40 12.58
CA ASP A 91 -18.94 19.59 13.33
C ASP A 91 -17.46 19.50 13.75
N GLU A 92 -17.00 20.36 14.66
CA GLU A 92 -15.61 20.38 15.13
C GLU A 92 -15.17 19.12 15.89
N LYS A 93 -16.11 18.33 16.40
CA LYS A 93 -15.87 17.15 17.24
C LYS A 93 -16.22 15.84 16.53
N TRP A 94 -17.11 15.88 15.54
CA TRP A 94 -17.67 14.69 14.91
C TRP A 94 -17.30 14.60 13.43
N LEU A 95 -16.72 13.45 13.08
CA LEU A 95 -16.32 13.08 11.73
C LEU A 95 -16.95 11.73 11.37
N LEU A 96 -17.80 11.72 10.35
CA LEU A 96 -18.37 10.49 9.80
C LEU A 96 -17.48 10.03 8.65
N THR A 97 -17.07 8.76 8.68
CA THR A 97 -16.22 8.17 7.62
C THR A 97 -16.88 6.92 7.03
N PRO A 98 -17.85 7.04 6.11
CA PRO A 98 -18.28 5.89 5.33
C PRO A 98 -17.10 5.32 4.53
N SER A 99 -17.04 4.00 4.44
CA SER A 99 -16.01 3.29 3.68
C SER A 99 -16.58 2.05 3.00
N PHE A 100 -15.95 1.68 1.90
CA PHE A 100 -16.21 0.46 1.18
C PHE A 100 -14.89 -0.24 0.88
N ALA A 101 -14.82 -1.53 1.17
CA ALA A 101 -13.63 -2.35 0.96
C ALA A 101 -13.97 -3.53 0.05
N LEU A 102 -13.10 -3.78 -0.93
CA LEU A 102 -13.09 -4.98 -1.75
C LEU A 102 -11.89 -5.81 -1.35
N GLU A 103 -12.14 -7.03 -0.87
CA GLU A 103 -11.09 -7.98 -0.51
C GLU A 103 -11.12 -9.19 -1.43
N SER A 104 -9.96 -9.50 -2.01
CA SER A 104 -9.72 -10.77 -2.68
C SER A 104 -8.86 -11.64 -1.75
N ILE A 105 -9.37 -12.82 -1.43
CA ILE A 105 -8.67 -13.78 -0.56
C ILE A 105 -8.07 -14.87 -1.45
N GLU A 106 -6.76 -15.04 -1.33
CA GLU A 106 -6.05 -16.09 -2.04
C GLU A 106 -5.89 -17.30 -1.13
N LYS A 107 -6.50 -18.42 -1.52
CA LYS A 107 -6.15 -19.73 -0.96
C LYS A 107 -4.91 -20.23 -1.70
N SER A 108 -3.73 -19.83 -1.25
CA SER A 108 -2.51 -20.45 -1.73
C SER A 108 -2.51 -21.94 -1.37
N THR A 109 -2.43 -22.79 -2.39
CA THR A 109 -2.33 -24.25 -2.33
C THR A 109 -0.89 -24.72 -2.42
N ALA A 110 0.07 -24.00 -1.84
CA ALA A 110 1.45 -24.49 -1.78
C ALA A 110 1.48 -25.78 -0.94
N ILE A 111 1.47 -26.91 -1.64
CA ILE A 111 1.78 -28.27 -1.16
C ILE A 111 3.27 -28.32 -0.87
#